data_AF-A0A2E5S5V6-F1
#
_entry.id   AF-A0A2E5S5V6-F1
#
_cell.length_a   1.000
_cell.length_b   1.000
_cell.length_c   1.000
_cell.angle_alpha   90.00
_cell.angle_beta   90.00
_cell.angle_gamma   90.00
#
_symmetry.space_group_name_H-M   'P 1'
#
loop_
_entity.id
_entity.type
_entity.pdbx_description
1 polymer ?
#
loop_
_entity_poly.entity_id
_entity_poly.type
_entity_poly.pdbx_seq_one_letter_code
_entity_poly.pdbx_strand_id
1 'polypeptide(L)'
;MAPLAFLQRMNRSWHWLVLATISLVTIELTYALNFYSPANTFVLPLVAGLTFALSMRSKPTAVLLLAVLMFFRLIHWFYSLGIEMPVLTALLATVRNIAAPYITARFAYRRLNGAIISRPAHVGEHYAVMFALSFVMVLPILYLHREAIGGMDWLYRSVLEANASTLSVLLLGVLLSRCIVGRSLDMQLHRPLAYILTCTVILIPPTIWILFPEATALNRLALLMAMPALLYLAAGFPIVWVLGALVFHAISVWFATTLGRSPFTVGDPLIDTFTLHSYVVFVVGSLWLVSLYSREQKKTNQALTLLREHLEELVQERTRMLEESNRKLQRENEWRSKAEALLRRLTLADPVTELPNRAGIMAIYESNKQEMDRSFSIIAISLENFREIVESEGYSGGDLLIRQLADSMKDNFKGFQFRAPPGFLRLSCALFPSYLCNHFFWPDPASSRRYPFRNDAIATLALPDAVHPLQSLLLFPAYPPLSS
;
A
#
# COMPACT_ATOMS: atom_id res chain seq x y z
N MET A 1 15.10 -7.75 -27.92
CA MET A 1 13.87 -8.32 -28.52
C MET A 1 13.70 -9.75 -28.01
N ALA A 2 12.48 -10.28 -27.93
CA ALA A 2 12.28 -11.68 -27.56
C ALA A 2 12.89 -12.61 -28.64
N PRO A 3 13.54 -13.72 -28.26
CA PRO A 3 14.34 -14.53 -29.17
C PRO A 3 13.51 -15.21 -30.27
N LEU A 4 12.22 -15.45 -30.02
CA LEU A 4 11.31 -16.08 -30.98
C LEU A 4 10.21 -15.12 -31.48
N ALA A 5 10.41 -13.80 -31.35
CA ALA A 5 9.41 -12.81 -31.74
C ALA A 5 8.99 -12.88 -33.21
N PHE A 6 9.89 -13.35 -34.08
CA PHE A 6 9.62 -13.52 -35.51
C PHE A 6 8.50 -14.53 -35.81
N LEU A 7 8.30 -15.53 -34.93
CA LEU A 7 7.23 -16.53 -35.02
C LEU A 7 5.83 -15.95 -34.80
N GLN A 8 5.71 -14.75 -34.25
CA GLN A 8 4.41 -14.12 -34.05
C GLN A 8 3.76 -13.72 -35.38
N ARG A 9 4.56 -13.15 -36.30
CA ARG A 9 4.05 -12.58 -37.56
C ARG A 9 4.09 -13.57 -38.72
N MET A 10 5.11 -14.43 -38.82
CA MET A 10 5.24 -15.41 -39.93
C MET A 10 5.12 -14.76 -41.33
N ASN A 11 5.71 -13.56 -41.52
CA ASN A 11 5.57 -12.80 -42.77
C ASN A 11 6.70 -13.06 -43.79
N ARG A 12 7.85 -13.62 -43.38
CA ARG A 12 9.01 -13.88 -44.25
C ARG A 12 9.16 -15.39 -44.48
N SER A 13 9.65 -15.78 -45.66
CA SER A 13 9.89 -17.19 -46.03
C SER A 13 10.82 -17.90 -45.05
N TRP A 14 11.88 -17.24 -44.57
CA TRP A 14 12.79 -17.83 -43.59
C TRP A 14 12.13 -18.13 -42.24
N HIS A 15 11.05 -17.44 -41.83
CA HIS A 15 10.29 -17.79 -40.62
C HIS A 15 9.69 -19.20 -40.74
N TRP A 16 9.20 -19.54 -41.94
CA TRP A 16 8.60 -20.84 -42.23
C TRP A 16 9.65 -21.94 -42.30
N LEU A 17 10.83 -21.66 -42.88
CA LEU A 17 11.96 -22.59 -42.86
C LEU A 17 12.41 -22.90 -41.42
N VAL A 18 12.60 -21.87 -40.60
CA VAL A 18 13.00 -22.05 -39.20
C VAL A 18 11.93 -22.83 -38.42
N LEU A 19 10.65 -22.50 -38.62
CA LEU A 19 9.56 -23.24 -37.98
C LEU A 19 9.53 -24.71 -38.41
N ALA A 20 9.73 -25.00 -39.70
CA ALA A 20 9.78 -26.37 -40.21
C ALA A 20 10.93 -27.15 -39.57
N THR A 21 12.13 -26.56 -39.49
CA THR A 21 13.30 -27.18 -38.84
C THR A 21 13.03 -27.45 -37.36
N ILE A 22 12.53 -26.45 -36.62
CA ILE A 22 12.18 -26.63 -35.20
C ILE A 22 11.12 -27.73 -35.05
N SER A 23 10.10 -27.75 -35.90
CA SER A 23 9.03 -28.75 -35.87
C SER A 23 9.59 -30.16 -36.09
N LEU A 24 10.41 -30.37 -37.12
CA LEU A 24 11.02 -31.65 -37.41
C LEU A 24 11.91 -32.14 -36.26
N VAL A 25 12.79 -31.28 -35.74
CA VAL A 25 13.65 -31.63 -34.59
C VAL A 25 12.80 -31.99 -33.36
N THR A 26 11.72 -31.24 -33.11
CA THR A 26 10.81 -31.47 -31.99
C THR A 26 10.09 -32.81 -32.13
N ILE A 27 9.63 -33.15 -33.34
CA ILE A 27 8.98 -34.43 -33.67
C ILE A 27 9.98 -35.58 -33.48
N GLU A 28 11.19 -35.47 -34.04
CA GLU A 28 12.22 -36.50 -33.92
C GLU A 28 12.60 -36.74 -32.47
N LEU A 29 12.88 -35.69 -31.70
CA LEU A 29 13.20 -35.82 -30.28
C LEU A 29 12.05 -36.43 -29.49
N THR A 30 10.79 -36.10 -29.82
CA THR A 30 9.64 -36.66 -29.11
C THR A 30 9.44 -38.15 -29.41
N TYR A 31 9.66 -38.58 -30.65
CA TYR A 31 9.30 -39.94 -31.08
C TYR A 31 10.48 -40.91 -31.19
N ALA A 32 11.66 -40.46 -31.58
CA ALA A 32 12.86 -41.30 -31.51
C ALA A 32 13.04 -41.83 -30.08
N LEU A 33 12.88 -40.96 -29.07
CA LEU A 33 13.06 -41.34 -27.67
C LEU A 33 11.95 -42.26 -27.12
N ASN A 34 10.72 -42.18 -27.65
CA ASN A 34 9.58 -42.99 -27.20
C ASN A 34 9.53 -44.39 -27.85
N PHE A 35 10.01 -44.54 -29.08
CA PHE A 35 9.86 -45.80 -29.83
C PHE A 35 11.06 -46.75 -29.73
N TYR A 36 12.27 -46.26 -29.41
CA TYR A 36 13.43 -47.15 -29.22
C TYR A 36 13.39 -47.96 -27.92
N SER A 37 12.58 -47.56 -26.93
CA SER A 37 12.30 -48.37 -25.74
C SER A 37 10.85 -48.17 -25.30
N PRO A 38 9.91 -49.03 -25.72
CA PRO A 38 8.49 -48.89 -25.38
C PRO A 38 8.19 -49.01 -23.88
N ALA A 39 9.20 -49.45 -23.09
CA ALA A 39 9.21 -49.53 -21.63
C ALA A 39 9.69 -48.23 -20.96
N ASN A 40 10.35 -47.31 -21.67
CA ASN A 40 10.82 -46.03 -21.14
C ASN A 40 9.77 -44.94 -21.37
N THR A 41 8.83 -44.85 -20.44
CA THR A 41 7.57 -44.12 -20.64
C THR A 41 7.58 -42.61 -20.28
N PHE A 42 8.74 -42.01 -19.94
CA PHE A 42 8.80 -40.59 -19.60
C PHE A 42 9.55 -39.70 -20.61
N VAL A 43 9.09 -39.61 -21.85
CA VAL A 43 9.56 -38.52 -22.72
C VAL A 43 8.68 -37.29 -22.48
N LEU A 44 9.25 -36.18 -22.00
CA LEU A 44 8.54 -34.88 -22.00
C LEU A 44 8.20 -34.54 -23.46
N PRO A 45 6.93 -34.65 -23.91
CA PRO A 45 6.62 -34.62 -25.33
C PRO A 45 6.72 -33.20 -25.85
N LEU A 46 7.86 -32.85 -26.46
CA LEU A 46 8.18 -31.47 -26.84
C LEU A 46 7.16 -30.88 -27.83
N VAL A 47 6.53 -31.76 -28.63
CA VAL A 47 5.48 -31.38 -29.60
C VAL A 47 4.28 -30.71 -28.92
N ALA A 48 3.84 -31.20 -27.77
CA ALA A 48 2.66 -30.64 -27.09
C ALA A 48 2.91 -29.19 -26.63
N GLY A 49 4.07 -28.92 -26.03
CA GLY A 49 4.50 -27.58 -25.65
C GLY A 49 4.66 -26.63 -26.83
N LEU A 50 5.31 -27.08 -27.92
CA LEU A 50 5.46 -26.27 -29.13
C LEU A 50 4.10 -25.91 -29.76
N THR A 51 3.21 -26.90 -29.88
CA THR A 51 1.85 -26.71 -30.41
C THR A 51 1.08 -25.68 -29.59
N PHE A 52 1.11 -25.79 -28.26
CA PHE A 52 0.46 -24.83 -27.37
C PHE A 52 0.99 -23.41 -27.58
N ALA A 53 2.31 -23.24 -27.66
CA ALA A 53 2.94 -21.93 -27.81
C ALA A 53 2.59 -21.26 -29.15
N LEU A 54 2.64 -22.02 -30.25
CA LEU A 54 2.23 -21.54 -31.57
C LEU A 54 0.73 -21.21 -31.61
N SER A 55 -0.10 -22.02 -30.98
CA SER A 55 -1.56 -21.81 -30.91
C SER A 55 -1.92 -20.54 -30.11
N MET A 56 -1.16 -20.27 -29.05
CA MET A 56 -1.30 -19.06 -28.24
C MET A 56 -0.85 -17.80 -28.99
N ARG A 57 0.29 -17.86 -29.69
CA ARG A 57 1.07 -16.66 -30.04
C ARG A 57 1.36 -16.47 -31.55
N SER A 58 1.05 -17.44 -32.39
CA SER A 58 1.34 -17.40 -33.83
C SER A 58 0.06 -17.53 -34.67
N LYS A 59 0.20 -17.39 -35.99
CA LYS A 59 -0.89 -17.63 -36.94
C LYS A 59 -1.35 -19.09 -36.92
N PRO A 60 -2.65 -19.39 -37.12
CA PRO A 60 -3.16 -20.77 -37.13
C PRO A 60 -2.49 -21.64 -38.20
N THR A 61 -2.02 -21.04 -39.30
CA THR A 61 -1.26 -21.71 -40.35
C THR A 61 0.09 -22.27 -39.88
N ALA A 62 0.69 -21.74 -38.81
CA ALA A 62 1.89 -22.31 -38.21
C ALA A 62 1.62 -23.66 -37.55
N VAL A 63 0.47 -23.80 -36.87
CA VAL A 63 0.03 -25.08 -36.28
C VAL A 63 -0.34 -26.08 -37.36
N LEU A 64 -0.95 -25.62 -38.46
CA LEU A 64 -1.25 -26.47 -39.61
C LEU A 64 0.03 -27.06 -40.23
N LEU A 65 1.08 -26.25 -40.41
CA LEU A 65 2.38 -26.74 -40.89
C LEU A 65 2.94 -27.84 -39.97
N LEU A 66 2.94 -27.60 -38.64
CA LEU A 66 3.40 -28.57 -37.66
C LEU A 66 2.58 -29.88 -37.74
N ALA A 67 1.27 -29.78 -37.87
CA ALA A 67 0.38 -30.94 -38.00
C ALA A 67 0.69 -31.76 -39.26
N VAL A 68 0.88 -31.11 -40.40
CA VAL A 68 1.21 -31.77 -41.68
C VAL A 68 2.56 -32.47 -41.59
N LEU A 69 3.60 -31.79 -41.10
CA LEU A 69 4.93 -32.37 -40.93
C LEU A 69 4.90 -33.58 -40.00
N MET A 70 4.17 -33.47 -38.89
CA MET A 70 4.04 -34.56 -37.93
C MET A 70 3.29 -35.76 -38.52
N PHE A 71 2.19 -35.54 -39.27
CA PHE A 71 1.42 -36.62 -39.88
C PHE A 71 2.28 -37.47 -40.82
N PHE A 72 2.98 -36.83 -41.77
CA PHE A 72 3.85 -37.55 -42.70
C PHE A 72 5.02 -38.23 -41.97
N ARG A 73 5.58 -37.58 -40.95
CA ARG A 73 6.71 -38.16 -40.22
C ARG A 73 6.30 -39.37 -39.38
N LEU A 74 5.12 -39.33 -38.76
CA LEU A 74 4.57 -40.46 -38.02
C LEU A 74 4.23 -41.65 -38.91
N ILE A 75 3.71 -41.41 -40.13
CA ILE A 75 3.51 -42.48 -41.11
C ILE A 75 4.83 -43.23 -41.37
N HIS A 76 5.91 -42.50 -41.67
CA HIS A 76 7.21 -43.10 -41.91
C HIS A 76 7.70 -43.94 -40.72
N TRP A 77 7.58 -43.41 -39.50
CA TRP A 77 7.93 -44.14 -38.28
C TRP A 77 7.10 -45.41 -38.11
N PHE A 78 5.78 -45.33 -38.24
CA PHE A 78 4.90 -46.49 -38.05
C PHE A 78 5.10 -47.57 -39.10
N TYR A 79 5.44 -47.21 -40.34
CA TYR A 79 5.90 -48.19 -41.33
C TYR A 79 7.20 -48.87 -40.90
N SER A 80 8.19 -48.11 -40.44
CA SER A 80 9.47 -48.68 -39.99
C SER A 80 9.36 -49.61 -38.77
N LEU A 81 8.32 -49.42 -37.96
CA LEU A 81 8.02 -50.23 -36.77
C LEU A 81 7.10 -51.41 -37.04
N GLY A 82 6.59 -51.58 -38.28
CA GLY A 82 5.70 -52.68 -38.64
C GLY A 82 4.31 -52.63 -37.99
N ILE A 83 3.81 -51.44 -37.64
CA ILE A 83 2.44 -51.29 -37.09
C ILE A 83 1.43 -51.59 -38.20
N GLU A 84 0.42 -52.42 -37.91
CA GLU A 84 -0.56 -52.93 -38.89
C GLU A 84 -1.36 -51.84 -39.62
N MET A 85 -1.71 -50.74 -38.94
CA MET A 85 -2.49 -49.62 -39.50
C MET A 85 -1.74 -48.28 -39.40
N PRO A 86 -0.61 -48.10 -40.10
CA PRO A 86 0.30 -46.98 -39.85
C PRO A 86 -0.32 -45.63 -40.16
N VAL A 87 -1.14 -45.52 -41.21
CA VAL A 87 -1.79 -44.26 -41.61
C VAL A 87 -2.87 -43.84 -40.61
N LEU A 88 -3.72 -44.77 -40.17
CA LEU A 88 -4.78 -44.49 -39.20
C LEU A 88 -4.19 -44.12 -37.85
N THR A 89 -3.18 -44.87 -37.39
CA THR A 89 -2.48 -44.58 -36.12
C THR A 89 -1.75 -43.24 -36.20
N ALA A 90 -1.13 -42.90 -37.33
CA ALA A 90 -0.52 -41.58 -37.56
C ALA A 90 -1.54 -40.45 -37.50
N LEU A 91 -2.73 -40.64 -38.09
CA LEU A 91 -3.81 -39.66 -38.04
C LEU A 91 -4.26 -39.42 -36.59
N LEU A 92 -4.58 -40.49 -35.86
CA LEU A 92 -5.04 -40.39 -34.47
C LEU A 92 -3.96 -39.76 -33.57
N ALA A 93 -2.71 -40.19 -33.71
CA ALA A 93 -1.59 -39.63 -32.96
C ALA A 93 -1.36 -38.15 -33.29
N THR A 94 -1.53 -37.75 -34.56
CA THR A 94 -1.43 -36.35 -34.97
C THR A 94 -2.54 -35.52 -34.35
N VAL A 95 -3.79 -36.01 -34.43
CA VAL A 95 -4.95 -35.35 -33.83
C VAL A 95 -4.76 -35.19 -32.32
N ARG A 96 -4.32 -36.23 -31.61
CA ARG A 96 -4.00 -36.17 -30.17
C ARG A 96 -3.00 -35.06 -29.86
N ASN A 97 -1.87 -35.03 -30.56
CA ASN A 97 -0.76 -34.11 -30.27
C ASN A 97 -1.02 -32.66 -30.72
N ILE A 98 -1.99 -32.44 -31.61
CA ILE A 98 -2.37 -31.08 -32.05
C ILE A 98 -3.61 -30.56 -31.32
N ALA A 99 -4.69 -31.34 -31.27
CA ALA A 99 -6.00 -30.87 -30.83
C ALA A 99 -6.01 -30.49 -29.35
N ALA A 100 -5.50 -31.34 -28.46
CA ALA A 100 -5.53 -31.07 -27.02
C ALA A 100 -4.71 -29.81 -26.64
N PRO A 101 -3.44 -29.63 -27.09
CA PRO A 101 -2.71 -28.39 -26.85
C PRO A 101 -3.33 -27.16 -27.53
N TYR A 102 -3.89 -27.32 -28.74
CA TYR A 102 -4.53 -26.22 -29.46
C TYR A 102 -5.78 -25.70 -28.74
N ILE A 103 -6.68 -26.60 -28.33
CA ILE A 103 -7.90 -26.25 -27.61
C ILE A 103 -7.54 -25.60 -26.26
N THR A 104 -6.59 -26.20 -25.53
CA THR A 104 -6.09 -25.65 -24.26
C THR A 104 -5.50 -24.25 -24.45
N ALA A 105 -4.72 -24.03 -25.51
CA ALA A 105 -4.18 -22.70 -25.85
C ALA A 105 -5.29 -21.70 -26.17
N ARG A 106 -6.32 -22.08 -26.93
CA ARG A 106 -7.43 -21.17 -27.24
C ARG A 106 -8.28 -20.85 -26.02
N PHE A 107 -8.50 -21.84 -25.16
CA PHE A 107 -9.13 -21.64 -23.85
C PHE A 107 -8.32 -20.65 -23.01
N ALA A 108 -7.01 -20.87 -22.88
CA ALA A 108 -6.07 -20.00 -22.18
C ALA A 108 -6.09 -18.57 -22.71
N TYR A 109 -5.99 -18.42 -24.03
CA TYR A 109 -5.97 -17.13 -24.70
C TYR A 109 -7.23 -16.31 -24.41
N ARG A 110 -8.41 -16.94 -24.49
CA ARG A 110 -9.69 -16.30 -24.18
C ARG A 110 -9.81 -15.98 -22.69
N ARG A 111 -9.49 -16.94 -21.82
CA ARG A 111 -9.61 -16.79 -20.36
C ARG A 111 -8.70 -15.69 -19.82
N LEU A 112 -7.53 -15.51 -20.43
CA LEU A 112 -6.51 -14.54 -20.00
C LEU A 112 -6.50 -13.25 -20.83
N ASN A 113 -7.48 -13.03 -21.73
CA ASN A 113 -7.51 -11.89 -22.66
C ASN A 113 -6.17 -11.68 -23.39
N GLY A 114 -5.56 -12.77 -23.85
CA GLY A 114 -4.28 -12.76 -24.53
C GLY A 114 -3.05 -12.60 -23.63
N ALA A 115 -3.20 -12.55 -22.30
CA ALA A 115 -2.08 -12.61 -21.36
C ALA A 115 -1.46 -14.02 -21.25
N ILE A 116 -0.28 -14.12 -20.64
CA ILE A 116 0.40 -15.40 -20.39
C ILE A 116 0.00 -15.90 -19.00
N ILE A 117 -0.06 -17.23 -18.83
CA ILE A 117 -0.19 -17.88 -17.53
C ILE A 117 0.87 -17.31 -16.58
N SER A 118 0.39 -16.64 -15.53
CA SER A 118 1.22 -15.85 -14.62
C SER A 118 0.80 -15.96 -13.15
N ARG A 119 -0.38 -16.52 -12.87
CA ARG A 119 -0.87 -16.76 -11.51
C ARG A 119 -0.97 -18.25 -11.22
N PRO A 120 -0.74 -18.68 -9.97
CA PRO A 120 -0.89 -20.07 -9.56
C PRO A 120 -2.27 -20.67 -9.86
N ALA A 121 -3.35 -19.91 -9.66
CA ALA A 121 -4.72 -20.40 -9.90
C ALA A 121 -4.94 -20.86 -11.35
N HIS A 122 -4.37 -20.15 -12.32
CA HIS A 122 -4.48 -20.52 -13.73
C HIS A 122 -3.73 -21.82 -14.04
N VAL A 123 -2.68 -22.18 -13.29
CA VAL A 123 -1.96 -23.44 -13.51
C VAL A 123 -2.88 -24.63 -13.34
N GLY A 124 -3.66 -24.67 -12.24
CA GLY A 124 -4.59 -25.76 -11.96
C GLY A 124 -5.70 -25.88 -13.01
N GLU A 125 -6.29 -24.74 -13.41
CA GLU A 125 -7.31 -24.69 -14.47
C GLU A 125 -6.79 -25.29 -15.79
N HIS A 126 -5.60 -24.88 -16.21
CA HIS A 126 -5.03 -25.31 -17.48
C HIS A 126 -4.51 -26.75 -17.43
N TYR A 127 -4.00 -27.19 -16.27
CA TYR A 127 -3.67 -28.58 -16.03
C TYR A 127 -4.91 -29.47 -16.21
N ALA A 128 -6.03 -29.12 -15.57
CA ALA A 128 -7.25 -29.92 -15.63
C ALA A 128 -7.80 -30.04 -17.07
N VAL A 129 -7.87 -28.92 -17.80
CA VAL A 129 -8.33 -28.89 -19.19
C VAL A 129 -7.41 -29.72 -20.10
N MET A 130 -6.10 -29.51 -20.01
CA MET A 130 -5.14 -30.20 -20.85
C MET A 130 -5.08 -31.70 -20.54
N PHE A 131 -5.13 -32.08 -19.27
CA PHE A 131 -5.14 -33.47 -18.83
C PHE A 131 -6.38 -34.18 -19.34
N ALA A 132 -7.57 -33.62 -19.11
CA ALA A 132 -8.83 -34.23 -19.55
C ALA A 132 -8.87 -34.44 -21.07
N LEU A 133 -8.49 -33.42 -21.85
CA LEU A 133 -8.43 -33.52 -23.31
C LEU A 133 -7.40 -34.54 -23.78
N SER A 134 -6.20 -34.53 -23.19
CA SER A 134 -5.13 -35.46 -23.57
C SER A 134 -5.48 -36.90 -23.22
N PHE A 135 -6.13 -37.11 -22.08
CA PHE A 135 -6.59 -38.41 -21.62
C PHE A 135 -7.65 -38.97 -22.56
N VAL A 136 -8.71 -38.22 -22.87
CA VAL A 136 -9.75 -38.66 -23.80
C VAL A 136 -9.18 -38.97 -25.19
N MET A 137 -8.25 -38.15 -25.68
CA MET A 137 -7.66 -38.33 -27.02
C MET A 137 -6.66 -39.48 -27.12
N VAL A 138 -6.05 -39.93 -26.02
CA VAL A 138 -5.08 -41.03 -26.04
C VAL A 138 -5.73 -42.41 -25.91
N LEU A 139 -6.90 -42.50 -25.26
CA LEU A 139 -7.62 -43.77 -25.03
C LEU A 139 -7.83 -44.61 -26.29
N PRO A 140 -8.33 -44.06 -27.43
CA PRO A 140 -8.58 -44.87 -28.62
C PRO A 140 -7.31 -45.49 -29.20
N ILE A 141 -6.20 -44.74 -29.15
CA ILE A 141 -4.90 -45.18 -29.70
C ILE A 141 -4.37 -46.36 -28.90
N LEU A 142 -4.35 -46.22 -27.57
CA LEU A 142 -3.80 -47.25 -26.68
C LEU A 142 -4.74 -48.46 -26.56
N TYR A 143 -6.05 -48.27 -26.68
CA TYR A 143 -7.00 -49.38 -26.73
C TYR A 143 -6.83 -50.24 -28.00
N LEU A 144 -6.63 -49.60 -29.17
CA LEU A 144 -6.39 -50.28 -30.45
C LEU A 144 -5.09 -51.08 -30.44
N HIS A 145 -4.06 -50.58 -29.77
CA HIS A 145 -2.72 -51.19 -29.74
C HIS A 145 -2.40 -51.86 -28.40
N ARG A 146 -3.42 -52.22 -27.60
CA ARG A 146 -3.26 -52.73 -26.23
C ARG A 146 -2.40 -54.00 -26.15
N GLU A 147 -2.42 -54.82 -27.19
CA GLU A 147 -1.65 -56.07 -27.26
C GLU A 147 -0.17 -55.83 -27.59
N ALA A 148 0.15 -54.70 -28.24
CA ALA A 148 1.51 -54.27 -28.53
C ALA A 148 2.16 -53.48 -27.36
N ILE A 149 1.36 -53.04 -26.38
CA ILE A 149 1.81 -52.31 -25.19
C ILE A 149 2.30 -53.35 -24.17
N GLY A 150 3.51 -53.86 -24.37
CA GLY A 150 4.12 -54.84 -23.47
C GLY A 150 4.27 -54.30 -22.05
N GLY A 151 3.79 -55.08 -21.06
CA GLY A 151 4.11 -54.92 -19.63
C GLY A 151 3.23 -53.95 -18.83
N MET A 152 2.50 -53.01 -19.43
CA MET A 152 1.72 -51.99 -18.70
C MET A 152 0.24 -52.01 -19.09
N ASP A 153 -0.67 -51.92 -18.11
CA ASP A 153 -2.10 -51.73 -18.40
C ASP A 153 -2.32 -50.46 -19.25
N TRP A 154 -3.09 -50.59 -20.33
CA TRP A 154 -3.30 -49.53 -21.32
C TRP A 154 -3.98 -48.29 -20.74
N LEU A 155 -4.86 -48.45 -19.74
CA LEU A 155 -5.52 -47.34 -19.07
C LEU A 155 -4.52 -46.57 -18.21
N TYR A 156 -3.66 -47.29 -17.51
CA TYR A 156 -2.59 -46.68 -16.72
C TYR A 156 -1.59 -45.93 -17.60
N ARG A 157 -1.18 -46.52 -18.74
CA ARG A 157 -0.35 -45.83 -19.74
C ARG A 157 -1.01 -44.56 -20.28
N SER A 158 -2.34 -44.58 -20.44
CA SER A 158 -3.12 -43.39 -20.87
C SER A 158 -2.99 -42.22 -19.89
N VAL A 159 -2.99 -42.50 -18.58
CA VAL A 159 -2.83 -41.48 -17.53
C VAL A 159 -1.42 -40.86 -17.58
N LEU A 160 -0.38 -41.69 -17.72
CA LEU A 160 1.00 -41.22 -17.81
C LEU A 160 1.23 -40.33 -19.05
N GLU A 161 0.73 -40.77 -20.21
CA GLU A 161 0.81 -40.03 -21.47
C GLU A 161 0.07 -38.68 -21.42
N ALA A 162 -1.10 -38.65 -20.78
CA ALA A 162 -1.87 -37.43 -20.56
C ALA A 162 -1.14 -36.45 -19.62
N ASN A 163 -0.55 -36.96 -18.54
CA ASN A 163 0.26 -36.16 -17.63
C ASN A 163 1.52 -35.59 -18.29
N ALA A 164 2.27 -36.42 -19.04
CA ALA A 164 3.47 -35.98 -19.75
C ALA A 164 3.14 -34.83 -20.73
N SER A 165 2.05 -34.99 -21.48
CA SER A 165 1.55 -34.00 -22.43
C SER A 165 1.15 -32.69 -21.73
N THR A 166 0.51 -32.81 -20.57
CA THR A 166 0.13 -31.67 -19.74
C THR A 166 1.34 -30.93 -19.19
N LEU A 167 2.33 -31.65 -18.66
CA LEU A 167 3.56 -31.07 -18.15
C LEU A 167 4.36 -30.36 -19.25
N SER A 168 4.41 -30.92 -20.46
CA SER A 168 5.05 -30.26 -21.61
C SER A 168 4.39 -28.92 -21.95
N VAL A 169 3.05 -28.85 -21.94
CA VAL A 169 2.34 -27.58 -22.15
C VAL A 169 2.66 -26.57 -21.06
N LEU A 170 2.63 -27.00 -19.80
CA LEU A 170 2.84 -26.12 -18.65
C LEU A 170 4.28 -25.61 -18.53
N LEU A 171 5.26 -26.42 -18.92
CA LEU A 171 6.67 -26.03 -18.87
C LEU A 171 7.14 -25.42 -20.19
N LEU A 172 7.23 -26.26 -21.22
CA LEU A 172 7.77 -25.88 -22.52
C LEU A 172 6.81 -24.93 -23.25
N GLY A 173 5.51 -25.19 -23.19
CA GLY A 173 4.51 -24.32 -23.84
C GLY A 173 4.46 -22.92 -23.24
N VAL A 174 4.51 -22.78 -21.92
CA VAL A 174 4.57 -21.48 -21.25
C VAL A 174 5.92 -20.78 -21.52
N LEU A 175 7.03 -21.52 -21.48
CA LEU A 175 8.36 -21.00 -21.79
C LEU A 175 8.42 -20.44 -23.22
N LEU A 176 8.03 -21.24 -24.22
CA LEU A 176 8.03 -20.83 -25.62
C LEU A 176 7.04 -19.69 -25.88
N SER A 177 5.87 -19.70 -25.25
CA SER A 177 4.92 -18.57 -25.32
C SER A 177 5.55 -17.26 -24.84
N ARG A 178 6.36 -17.32 -23.78
CA ARG A 178 7.13 -16.17 -23.28
C ARG A 178 8.26 -15.79 -24.23
N CYS A 179 8.94 -16.74 -24.86
CA CYS A 179 9.98 -16.45 -25.85
C CYS A 179 9.45 -15.84 -27.16
N ILE A 180 8.19 -16.13 -27.53
CA ILE A 180 7.52 -15.56 -28.71
C ILE A 180 7.04 -14.13 -28.44
N VAL A 181 6.46 -13.84 -27.27
CA VAL A 181 5.88 -12.51 -26.99
C VAL A 181 6.78 -11.57 -26.18
N GLY A 182 7.72 -12.14 -25.42
CA GLY A 182 8.31 -11.54 -24.22
C GLY A 182 8.66 -10.05 -24.29
N ARG A 183 8.22 -9.31 -23.27
CA ARG A 183 8.81 -8.00 -22.94
C ARG A 183 10.26 -8.25 -22.46
N SER A 184 11.21 -7.42 -22.89
CA SER A 184 12.65 -7.59 -22.60
C SER A 184 12.95 -7.80 -21.11
N LEU A 185 12.21 -7.13 -20.22
CA LEU A 185 12.36 -7.19 -18.77
C LEU A 185 12.13 -8.58 -18.15
N ASP A 186 11.21 -9.38 -18.69
CA ASP A 186 10.92 -10.73 -18.15
C ASP A 186 12.04 -11.74 -18.48
N MET A 187 12.92 -11.40 -19.42
CA MET A 187 14.01 -12.25 -19.91
C MET A 187 15.39 -11.81 -19.39
N GLN A 188 15.50 -10.61 -18.81
CA GLN A 188 16.77 -10.09 -18.30
C GLN A 188 17.24 -10.88 -17.08
N LEU A 189 18.42 -11.48 -17.21
CA LEU A 189 19.10 -12.20 -16.14
C LEU A 189 20.03 -11.25 -15.41
N HIS A 190 19.64 -10.81 -14.22
CA HIS A 190 20.39 -9.81 -13.45
C HIS A 190 21.64 -10.40 -12.76
N ARG A 191 21.67 -11.71 -12.51
CA ARG A 191 22.76 -12.42 -11.80
C ARG A 191 23.20 -13.68 -12.56
N PRO A 192 23.89 -13.54 -13.69
CA PRO A 192 24.21 -14.68 -14.56
C PRO A 192 25.14 -15.71 -13.92
N LEU A 193 26.16 -15.26 -13.16
CA LEU A 193 27.07 -16.18 -12.47
C LEU A 193 26.37 -17.04 -11.43
N ALA A 194 25.48 -16.44 -10.62
CA ALA A 194 24.69 -17.17 -9.64
C ALA A 194 23.75 -18.18 -10.31
N TYR A 195 23.15 -17.82 -11.46
CA TYR A 195 22.32 -18.73 -12.24
C TYR A 195 23.12 -19.92 -12.77
N ILE A 196 24.29 -19.68 -13.35
CA ILE A 196 25.17 -20.74 -13.87
C ILE A 196 25.55 -21.68 -12.73
N LEU A 197 26.04 -21.15 -11.60
CA LEU A 197 26.39 -21.96 -10.43
C LEU A 197 25.20 -22.81 -9.95
N THR A 198 24.00 -22.22 -9.89
CA THR A 198 22.79 -22.93 -9.50
C THR A 198 22.46 -24.06 -10.47
N CYS A 199 22.53 -23.81 -11.78
CA CYS A 199 22.33 -24.83 -12.80
C CYS A 199 23.37 -25.95 -12.69
N THR A 200 24.64 -25.61 -12.44
CA THR A 200 25.70 -26.60 -12.24
C THR A 200 25.36 -27.52 -11.07
N VAL A 201 24.96 -26.95 -9.92
CA VAL A 201 24.58 -27.75 -8.74
C VAL A 201 23.36 -28.64 -9.01
N ILE A 202 22.35 -28.13 -9.73
CA ILE A 202 21.17 -28.92 -10.13
C ILE A 202 21.55 -30.11 -11.02
N LEU A 203 22.61 -29.98 -11.82
CA LEU A 203 23.07 -31.00 -12.75
C LEU A 203 24.10 -31.97 -12.17
N ILE A 204 24.63 -31.69 -10.98
CA ILE A 204 25.54 -32.62 -10.27
C ILE A 204 24.93 -34.02 -10.15
N PRO A 205 23.67 -34.23 -9.73
CA PRO A 205 23.14 -35.58 -9.53
C PRO A 205 23.07 -36.39 -10.83
N PRO A 206 22.47 -35.90 -11.94
CA PRO A 206 22.54 -36.59 -13.22
C PRO A 206 23.97 -36.88 -13.69
N THR A 207 24.92 -35.96 -13.48
CA THR A 207 26.32 -36.20 -13.87
C THR A 207 26.97 -37.31 -13.03
N ILE A 208 26.70 -37.36 -11.73
CA ILE A 208 27.19 -38.43 -10.85
C ILE A 208 26.65 -39.79 -11.31
N TRP A 209 25.34 -39.88 -11.57
CA TRP A 209 24.70 -41.11 -12.03
C TRP A 209 25.32 -41.62 -13.34
N ILE A 210 25.60 -40.71 -14.28
CA ILE A 210 26.17 -41.09 -15.57
C ILE A 210 27.63 -41.50 -15.45
N LEU A 211 28.44 -40.78 -14.68
CA LEU A 211 29.89 -40.98 -14.61
C LEU A 211 30.33 -42.04 -13.59
N PHE A 212 29.56 -42.26 -12.52
CA PHE A 212 29.90 -43.15 -11.41
C PHE A 212 28.76 -44.13 -11.10
N PRO A 213 28.41 -45.04 -12.02
CA PRO A 213 27.25 -45.92 -11.87
C PRO A 213 27.33 -46.85 -10.65
N GLU A 214 28.52 -47.21 -10.20
CA GLU A 214 28.76 -48.13 -9.07
C GLU A 214 28.61 -47.47 -7.69
N ALA A 215 28.55 -46.13 -7.62
CA ALA A 215 28.52 -45.36 -6.38
C ALA A 215 27.11 -45.29 -5.76
N THR A 216 26.53 -46.42 -5.39
CA THR A 216 25.13 -46.55 -4.91
C THR A 216 24.78 -45.65 -3.72
N ALA A 217 25.70 -45.43 -2.78
CA ALA A 217 25.51 -44.52 -1.64
C ALA A 217 25.43 -43.04 -2.09
N LEU A 218 26.27 -42.65 -3.06
CA LEU A 218 26.29 -41.30 -3.62
C LEU A 218 25.04 -41.05 -4.48
N ASN A 219 24.54 -42.07 -5.18
CA ASN A 219 23.34 -41.98 -6.03
C ASN A 219 22.10 -41.53 -5.28
N ARG A 220 21.88 -42.06 -4.06
CA ARG A 220 20.71 -41.72 -3.23
C ARG A 220 20.83 -40.33 -2.59
N LEU A 221 22.03 -39.94 -2.18
CA LEU A 221 22.27 -38.62 -1.57
C LEU A 221 22.25 -37.48 -2.59
N ALA A 222 22.57 -37.74 -3.85
CA ALA A 222 22.70 -36.70 -4.85
C ALA A 222 21.41 -35.91 -5.08
N LEU A 223 20.23 -36.53 -4.98
CA LEU A 223 18.94 -35.82 -5.08
C LEU A 223 18.75 -34.75 -4.00
N LEU A 224 19.24 -35.00 -2.78
CA LEU A 224 19.16 -34.04 -1.67
C LEU A 224 20.02 -32.80 -1.95
N MET A 225 21.14 -32.96 -2.65
CA MET A 225 22.03 -31.85 -3.00
C MET A 225 21.39 -30.86 -3.99
N ALA A 226 20.50 -31.33 -4.88
CA ALA A 226 19.83 -30.47 -5.85
C ALA A 226 18.66 -29.67 -5.24
N MET A 227 18.03 -30.15 -4.16
CA MET A 227 16.81 -29.52 -3.61
C MET A 227 16.99 -28.06 -3.18
N PRO A 228 18.03 -27.68 -2.40
CA PRO A 228 18.26 -26.27 -2.06
C PRO A 228 18.51 -25.41 -3.29
N ALA A 229 19.26 -25.91 -4.28
CA ALA A 229 19.55 -25.21 -5.52
C ALA A 229 18.29 -25.02 -6.38
N LEU A 230 17.43 -26.03 -6.45
CA LEU A 230 16.13 -25.97 -7.12
C LEU A 230 15.19 -24.93 -6.47
N LEU A 231 15.13 -24.88 -5.13
CA LEU A 231 14.36 -23.87 -4.40
C LEU A 231 14.92 -22.45 -4.61
N TYR A 232 16.25 -22.31 -4.54
CA TYR A 232 16.92 -21.04 -4.83
C TYR A 232 16.67 -20.58 -6.26
N LEU A 233 16.71 -21.51 -7.23
CA LEU A 233 16.36 -21.24 -8.63
C LEU A 233 14.94 -20.67 -8.72
N ALA A 234 13.96 -21.38 -8.14
CA ALA A 234 12.54 -21.01 -8.20
C ALA A 234 12.24 -19.63 -7.60
N ALA A 235 12.83 -19.31 -6.44
CA ALA A 235 12.59 -18.05 -5.73
C ALA A 235 13.46 -16.88 -6.24
N GLY A 236 14.65 -17.18 -6.77
CA GLY A 236 15.68 -16.19 -7.09
C GLY A 236 15.60 -15.60 -8.49
N PHE A 237 15.12 -16.37 -9.47
CA PHE A 237 15.33 -16.04 -10.89
C PHE A 237 14.03 -15.77 -11.66
N PRO A 238 14.11 -15.10 -12.83
CA PRO A 238 12.97 -14.93 -13.70
C PRO A 238 12.44 -16.29 -14.22
N ILE A 239 11.11 -16.40 -14.34
CA ILE A 239 10.38 -17.63 -14.67
C ILE A 239 10.86 -18.29 -15.97
N VAL A 240 11.33 -17.50 -16.95
CA VAL A 240 11.84 -18.03 -18.22
C VAL A 240 13.08 -18.88 -17.97
N TRP A 241 13.99 -18.41 -17.10
CA TRP A 241 15.20 -19.12 -16.73
C TRP A 241 14.92 -20.29 -15.80
N VAL A 242 13.96 -20.13 -14.87
CA VAL A 242 13.49 -21.24 -14.02
C VAL A 242 12.91 -22.37 -14.88
N LEU A 243 11.98 -22.07 -15.79
CA LEU A 243 11.39 -23.05 -16.69
C LEU A 243 12.43 -23.73 -17.59
N GLY A 244 13.37 -22.96 -18.15
CA GLY A 244 14.46 -23.51 -18.96
C GLY A 244 15.33 -24.51 -18.19
N ALA A 245 15.76 -24.14 -16.98
CA ALA A 245 16.55 -25.03 -16.11
C ALA A 245 15.75 -26.27 -15.66
N LEU A 246 14.45 -26.14 -15.36
CA LEU A 246 13.59 -27.28 -15.00
C LEU A 246 13.39 -28.24 -16.17
N VAL A 247 13.21 -27.73 -17.40
CA VAL A 247 13.14 -28.58 -18.60
C VAL A 247 14.45 -29.33 -18.81
N PHE A 248 15.59 -28.64 -18.68
CA PHE A 248 16.90 -29.26 -18.83
C PHE A 248 17.17 -30.33 -17.76
N HIS A 249 16.80 -30.06 -16.50
CA HIS A 249 16.85 -31.04 -15.41
C HIS A 249 15.96 -32.26 -15.67
N ALA A 250 14.73 -32.04 -16.12
CA ALA A 250 13.82 -33.15 -16.44
C ALA A 250 14.41 -34.06 -17.54
N ILE A 251 15.01 -33.47 -18.58
CA ILE A 251 15.67 -34.21 -19.67
C ILE A 251 16.91 -34.97 -19.15
N SER A 252 17.74 -34.36 -18.31
CA SER A 252 18.96 -35.00 -17.81
C SER A 252 18.67 -36.16 -16.86
N VAL A 253 17.69 -36.01 -15.97
CA VAL A 253 17.21 -37.08 -15.08
C VAL A 253 16.61 -38.22 -15.89
N TRP A 254 15.77 -37.91 -16.88
CA TRP A 254 15.22 -38.91 -17.78
C TRP A 254 16.34 -39.67 -18.51
N PHE A 255 17.30 -38.96 -19.10
CA PHE A 255 18.42 -39.56 -19.82
C PHE A 255 19.22 -40.52 -18.94
N ALA A 256 19.58 -40.11 -17.72
CA ALA A 256 20.27 -40.99 -16.77
C ALA A 256 19.45 -42.22 -16.38
N THR A 257 18.12 -42.07 -16.28
CA THR A 257 17.20 -43.20 -15.99
C THR A 257 17.16 -44.18 -17.16
N THR A 258 17.07 -43.70 -18.40
CA THR A 258 17.08 -44.57 -19.60
C THR A 258 18.39 -45.35 -19.78
N LEU A 259 19.49 -44.87 -19.21
CA LEU A 259 20.77 -45.59 -19.18
C LEU A 259 20.85 -46.66 -18.09
N GLY A 260 19.81 -46.82 -17.25
CA GLY A 260 19.84 -47.76 -16.14
C GLY A 260 20.68 -47.27 -14.94
N ARG A 261 20.98 -45.97 -14.86
CA ARG A 261 21.97 -45.42 -13.91
C ARG A 261 21.39 -44.50 -12.84
N SER A 262 20.09 -44.25 -12.87
CA SER A 262 19.41 -43.36 -11.93
C SER A 262 18.98 -44.10 -10.65
N PRO A 263 18.86 -43.45 -9.49
CA PRO A 263 18.23 -44.05 -8.31
C PRO A 263 16.76 -44.46 -8.53
N PHE A 264 16.14 -44.04 -9.64
CA PHE A 264 14.80 -44.47 -10.04
C PHE A 264 14.78 -45.85 -10.71
N THR A 265 15.93 -46.44 -11.07
CA THR A 265 15.97 -47.74 -11.73
C THR A 265 16.08 -48.88 -10.72
N VAL A 266 14.96 -49.57 -10.50
CA VAL A 266 14.77 -50.69 -9.55
C VAL A 266 14.73 -52.04 -10.27
N GLY A 267 14.74 -52.04 -11.61
CA GLY A 267 14.77 -53.25 -12.44
C GLY A 267 13.41 -53.66 -13.00
N ASP A 268 12.33 -52.96 -12.61
CA ASP A 268 11.02 -53.04 -13.24
C ASP A 268 10.75 -51.72 -14.00
N PRO A 269 10.73 -51.73 -15.35
CA PRO A 269 10.51 -50.53 -16.16
C PRO A 269 9.22 -49.75 -15.83
N LEU A 270 8.20 -50.43 -15.31
CA LEU A 270 6.94 -49.81 -14.89
C LEU A 270 7.16 -48.93 -13.65
N ILE A 271 7.81 -49.50 -12.65
CA ILE A 271 8.13 -48.83 -11.38
C ILE A 271 9.11 -47.69 -11.65
N ASP A 272 10.10 -47.92 -12.51
CA ASP A 272 11.11 -46.93 -12.89
C ASP A 272 10.48 -45.72 -13.57
N THR A 273 9.56 -45.97 -14.52
CA THR A 273 8.79 -44.89 -15.15
C THR A 273 7.96 -44.14 -14.12
N PHE A 274 7.24 -44.86 -13.25
CA PHE A 274 6.32 -44.22 -12.32
C PHE A 274 7.05 -43.34 -11.29
N THR A 275 8.14 -43.85 -10.74
CA THR A 275 8.98 -43.12 -9.78
C THR A 275 9.62 -41.89 -10.43
N LEU A 276 10.10 -42.01 -11.67
CA LEU A 276 10.60 -40.88 -12.45
C LEU A 276 9.49 -39.85 -12.73
N HIS A 277 8.33 -40.29 -13.20
CA HIS A 277 7.23 -39.41 -13.58
C HIS A 277 6.69 -38.65 -12.37
N SER A 278 6.48 -39.35 -11.24
CA SER A 278 6.06 -38.73 -9.99
C SER A 278 7.10 -37.73 -9.49
N TYR A 279 8.39 -38.08 -9.51
CA TYR A 279 9.47 -37.16 -9.16
C TYR A 279 9.43 -35.88 -10.01
N VAL A 280 9.36 -36.00 -11.34
CA VAL A 280 9.38 -34.83 -12.22
C VAL A 280 8.13 -33.99 -12.04
N VAL A 281 6.94 -34.59 -11.96
CA VAL A 281 5.69 -33.85 -11.72
C VAL A 281 5.72 -33.10 -10.39
N PHE A 282 6.13 -33.77 -9.30
CA PHE A 282 6.21 -33.15 -7.98
C PHE A 282 7.27 -32.06 -7.94
N VAL A 283 8.50 -32.33 -8.38
CA VAL A 283 9.60 -31.37 -8.29
C VAL A 283 9.36 -30.20 -9.24
N VAL A 284 9.12 -30.47 -10.52
CA VAL A 284 9.00 -29.41 -11.50
C VAL A 284 7.69 -28.62 -11.32
N GLY A 285 6.59 -29.30 -10.98
CA GLY A 285 5.31 -28.66 -10.67
C GLY A 285 5.38 -27.78 -9.43
N SER A 286 5.94 -28.29 -8.32
CA SER A 286 6.05 -27.51 -7.07
C SER A 286 6.99 -26.31 -7.22
N LEU A 287 8.15 -26.48 -7.86
CA LEU A 287 9.09 -25.37 -8.07
C LEU A 287 8.53 -24.31 -9.00
N TRP A 288 7.76 -24.72 -10.00
CA TRP A 288 7.07 -23.75 -10.86
C TRP A 288 6.03 -22.95 -10.07
N LEU A 289 5.23 -23.60 -9.22
CA LEU A 289 4.27 -22.93 -8.32
C LEU A 289 4.98 -21.99 -7.33
N VAL A 290 6.08 -22.42 -6.71
CA VAL A 290 6.91 -21.58 -5.82
C VAL A 290 7.41 -20.35 -6.57
N SER A 291 7.86 -20.51 -7.81
CA SER A 291 8.34 -19.37 -8.62
C SER A 291 7.22 -18.38 -8.94
N LEU A 292 6.01 -18.87 -9.26
CA LEU A 292 4.84 -18.01 -9.47
C LEU A 292 4.43 -17.28 -8.18
N TYR A 293 4.43 -17.97 -7.04
CA TYR A 293 4.08 -17.39 -5.75
C TYR A 293 5.09 -16.33 -5.30
N SER A 294 6.39 -16.63 -5.41
CA SER A 294 7.47 -15.67 -5.09
C SER A 294 7.36 -14.39 -5.91
N ARG A 295 6.93 -14.49 -7.17
CA ARG A 295 6.71 -13.33 -8.05
C ARG A 295 5.50 -12.51 -7.65
N GLU A 296 4.37 -13.13 -7.35
CA GLU A 296 3.15 -12.44 -6.89
C GLU A 296 3.44 -11.69 -5.58
N GLN A 297 4.15 -12.35 -4.65
CA GLN A 297 4.64 -11.76 -3.40
C GLN A 297 5.54 -10.55 -3.64
N LYS A 298 6.58 -10.66 -4.49
CA LYS A 298 7.47 -9.55 -4.81
C LYS A 298 6.72 -8.33 -5.36
N LYS A 299 5.76 -8.55 -6.27
CA LYS A 299 4.95 -7.46 -6.83
C LYS A 299 4.07 -6.79 -5.77
N THR A 300 3.44 -7.60 -4.93
CA THR A 300 2.58 -7.09 -3.85
C THR A 300 3.39 -6.28 -2.85
N ASN A 301 4.56 -6.79 -2.44
CA ASN A 301 5.46 -6.08 -1.53
C ASN A 301 5.96 -4.77 -2.15
N GLN A 302 6.33 -4.76 -3.43
CA GLN A 302 6.73 -3.52 -4.12
C GLN A 302 5.59 -2.49 -4.16
N ALA A 303 4.37 -2.93 -4.48
CA ALA A 303 3.20 -2.03 -4.48
C ALA A 303 2.89 -1.49 -3.09
N LEU A 304 3.01 -2.32 -2.04
CA LEU A 304 2.85 -1.91 -0.65
C LEU A 304 3.92 -0.91 -0.22
N THR A 305 5.18 -1.12 -0.61
CA THR A 305 6.28 -0.18 -0.31
C THR A 305 6.01 1.17 -0.97
N LEU A 306 5.67 1.20 -2.26
CA LEU A 306 5.37 2.45 -2.96
C LEU A 306 4.16 3.19 -2.34
N LEU A 307 3.10 2.45 -1.99
CA LEU A 307 1.94 3.04 -1.33
C LEU A 307 2.30 3.60 0.05
N ARG A 308 3.15 2.88 0.81
CA ARG A 308 3.62 3.33 2.11
C ARG A 308 4.43 4.63 1.99
N GLU A 309 5.38 4.69 1.06
CA GLU A 309 6.19 5.90 0.81
C GLU A 309 5.29 7.09 0.47
N HIS A 310 4.31 6.89 -0.42
CA HIS A 310 3.36 7.95 -0.79
C HIS A 310 2.49 8.42 0.39
N LEU A 311 2.04 7.50 1.25
CA LEU A 311 1.28 7.85 2.46
C LEU A 311 2.14 8.60 3.47
N GLU A 312 3.41 8.21 3.64
CA GLU A 312 4.35 8.90 4.53
C GLU A 312 4.59 10.35 4.05
N GLU A 313 4.72 10.58 2.74
CA GLU A 313 4.82 11.93 2.16
C GLU A 313 3.55 12.76 2.41
N LEU A 314 2.36 12.20 2.16
CA LEU A 314 1.09 12.89 2.39
C LEU A 314 0.87 13.25 3.86
N VAL A 315 1.24 12.34 4.77
CA VAL A 315 1.15 12.58 6.22
C VAL A 315 2.08 13.72 6.62
N GLN A 316 3.32 13.74 6.12
CA GLN A 316 4.26 14.84 6.40
C GLN A 316 3.74 16.18 5.86
N GLU A 317 3.22 16.21 4.64
CA GLU A 317 2.66 17.42 4.04
C GLU A 317 1.46 17.96 4.84
N ARG A 318 0.52 17.07 5.21
CA ARG A 318 -0.64 17.43 6.02
C ARG A 318 -0.26 17.88 7.42
N THR A 319 0.71 17.22 8.04
CA THR A 319 1.21 17.60 9.37
C THR A 319 1.82 18.99 9.32
N ARG A 320 2.65 19.28 8.31
CA ARG A 320 3.22 20.61 8.10
C ARG A 320 2.15 21.68 7.86
N MET A 321 1.17 21.41 7.01
CA MET A 321 0.04 22.35 6.78
C MET A 321 -0.74 22.62 8.06
N LEU A 322 -1.01 21.57 8.86
CA LEU A 322 -1.70 21.70 10.14
C LEU A 322 -0.88 22.51 11.14
N GLU A 323 0.42 22.25 11.26
CA GLU A 323 1.33 23.02 12.12
C GLU A 323 1.39 24.50 11.70
N GLU A 324 1.48 24.78 10.41
CA GLU A 324 1.48 26.15 9.89
C GLU A 324 0.15 26.86 10.15
N SER A 325 -0.98 26.17 9.97
CA SER A 325 -2.31 26.70 10.28
C SER A 325 -2.50 26.93 11.78
N ASN A 326 -2.11 25.97 12.61
CA ASN A 326 -2.18 26.08 14.07
C ASN A 326 -1.33 27.26 14.58
N ARG A 327 -0.12 27.43 14.05
CA ARG A 327 0.74 28.58 14.37
C ARG A 327 0.11 29.92 13.94
N LYS A 328 -0.59 29.97 12.80
CA LYS A 328 -1.33 31.17 12.38
C LYS A 328 -2.48 31.48 13.33
N LEU A 329 -3.30 30.47 13.65
CA LEU A 329 -4.43 30.61 14.57
C LEU A 329 -3.97 31.04 15.97
N GLN A 330 -2.87 30.49 16.49
CA GLN A 330 -2.29 30.91 17.77
C GLN A 330 -1.92 32.39 17.78
N ARG A 331 -1.25 32.88 16.72
CA ARG A 331 -0.90 34.31 16.60
C ARG A 331 -2.13 35.22 16.51
N GLU A 332 -3.13 34.81 15.74
CA GLU A 332 -4.38 35.57 15.61
C GLU A 332 -5.12 35.63 16.95
N ASN A 333 -5.16 34.53 17.69
CA ASN A 333 -5.76 34.48 19.02
C ASN A 333 -5.02 35.38 20.03
N GLU A 334 -3.68 35.36 20.02
CA GLU A 334 -2.87 36.27 20.85
C GLU A 334 -3.12 37.75 20.50
N TRP A 335 -3.17 38.08 19.21
CA TRP A 335 -3.45 39.44 18.76
C TRP A 335 -4.84 39.90 19.17
N ARG A 336 -5.85 39.04 18.95
CA ARG A 336 -7.23 39.29 19.35
C ARG A 336 -7.34 39.49 20.86
N SER A 337 -6.70 38.65 21.66
CA SER A 337 -6.69 38.78 23.12
C SER A 337 -6.07 40.10 23.59
N LYS A 338 -4.95 40.53 22.99
CA LYS A 338 -4.31 41.83 23.29
C LYS A 338 -5.22 43.01 22.90
N ALA A 339 -5.85 42.95 21.73
CA ALA A 339 -6.76 43.99 21.26
C ALA A 339 -8.01 44.08 22.15
N GLU A 340 -8.61 42.95 22.53
CA GLU A 340 -9.74 42.90 23.46
C GLU A 340 -9.36 43.46 24.84
N ALA A 341 -8.18 43.14 25.37
CA ALA A 341 -7.68 43.70 26.63
C ALA A 341 -7.48 45.22 26.56
N LEU A 342 -6.92 45.73 25.46
CA LEU A 342 -6.73 47.17 25.24
C LEU A 342 -8.07 47.89 25.10
N LEU A 343 -8.98 47.38 24.27
CA LEU A 343 -10.33 47.93 24.12
C LEU A 343 -11.07 47.95 25.45
N ARG A 344 -10.96 46.87 26.24
CA ARG A 344 -11.54 46.81 27.58
C ARG A 344 -10.96 47.89 28.50
N ARG A 345 -9.64 48.10 28.49
CA ARG A 345 -9.00 49.19 29.27
C ARG A 345 -9.51 50.57 28.83
N LEU A 346 -9.55 50.83 27.52
CA LEU A 346 -10.01 52.12 26.98
C LEU A 346 -11.51 52.39 27.21
N THR A 347 -12.34 51.34 27.19
CA THR A 347 -13.79 51.47 27.37
C THR A 347 -14.18 51.55 28.84
N LEU A 348 -13.41 50.95 29.74
CA LEU A 348 -13.73 50.87 31.17
C LEU A 348 -12.92 51.80 32.07
N ALA A 349 -11.83 52.41 31.59
CA ALA A 349 -11.05 53.38 32.35
C ALA A 349 -11.18 54.80 31.77
N ASP A 350 -11.05 55.80 32.62
CA ASP A 350 -10.96 57.21 32.24
C ASP A 350 -9.53 57.55 31.78
N PRO A 351 -9.34 58.24 30.63
CA PRO A 351 -8.01 58.45 30.03
C PRO A 351 -7.10 59.42 30.81
N VAL A 352 -7.66 60.29 31.66
CA VAL A 352 -6.88 61.28 32.43
C VAL A 352 -6.42 60.68 33.76
N THR A 353 -7.32 59.96 34.44
CA THR A 353 -7.12 59.39 35.78
C THR A 353 -6.70 57.92 35.81
N GLU A 354 -6.92 57.17 34.74
CA GLU A 354 -6.83 55.70 34.67
C GLU A 354 -7.69 54.94 35.68
N LEU A 355 -8.60 55.63 36.38
CA LEU A 355 -9.60 55.01 37.26
C LEU A 355 -10.75 54.43 36.41
N PRO A 356 -11.51 53.45 36.93
CA PRO A 356 -12.69 52.95 36.24
C PRO A 356 -13.65 54.09 35.92
N ASN A 357 -13.99 54.26 34.64
CA ASN A 357 -15.02 55.20 34.23
C ASN A 357 -16.41 54.65 34.58
N ARG A 358 -17.49 55.40 34.30
CA ARG A 358 -18.86 54.97 34.64
C ARG A 358 -19.19 53.55 34.14
N ALA A 359 -18.78 53.18 32.93
CA ALA A 359 -19.02 51.85 32.39
C ALA A 359 -18.16 50.78 33.11
N GLY A 360 -16.91 51.10 33.44
CA GLY A 360 -16.04 50.26 34.26
C GLY A 360 -16.59 49.98 35.64
N ILE A 361 -17.06 51.02 36.33
CA ILE A 361 -17.70 50.96 37.64
C ILE A 361 -18.92 50.00 37.60
N MET A 362 -19.77 50.11 36.57
CA MET A 362 -20.93 49.23 36.39
C MET A 362 -20.54 47.78 36.06
N ALA A 363 -19.53 47.56 35.22
CA ALA A 363 -19.05 46.21 34.90
C ALA A 363 -18.46 45.51 36.14
N ILE A 364 -17.73 46.25 36.99
CA ILE A 364 -17.22 45.71 38.25
C ILE A 364 -18.38 45.41 39.21
N TYR A 365 -19.41 46.25 39.24
CA TYR A 365 -20.60 45.98 40.03
C TYR A 365 -21.27 44.65 39.62
N GLU A 366 -21.60 44.52 38.34
CA GLU A 366 -22.37 43.38 37.83
C GLU A 366 -21.63 42.06 38.03
N SER A 367 -20.31 42.05 37.80
CA SER A 367 -19.48 40.86 37.98
C SER A 367 -19.34 40.43 39.44
N ASN A 368 -19.48 41.35 40.41
CA ASN A 368 -19.36 41.06 41.84
C ASN A 368 -20.70 41.09 42.56
N LYS A 369 -21.83 41.12 41.83
CA LYS A 369 -23.17 41.30 42.37
C LYS A 369 -23.54 40.28 43.46
N GLN A 370 -23.06 39.04 43.33
CA GLN A 370 -23.31 37.98 44.31
C GLN A 370 -22.46 38.09 45.59
N GLU A 371 -21.24 38.64 45.50
CA GLU A 371 -20.36 38.84 46.66
C GLU A 371 -20.66 40.17 47.38
N MET A 372 -21.05 41.20 46.64
CA MET A 372 -21.35 42.53 47.17
C MET A 372 -22.63 42.57 48.01
N ASP A 373 -23.53 41.59 47.88
CA ASP A 373 -24.77 41.51 48.68
C ASP A 373 -24.52 41.26 50.19
N ARG A 374 -23.25 41.13 50.61
CA ARG A 374 -22.88 40.82 52.00
C ARG A 374 -22.34 42.00 52.83
N SER A 375 -21.87 43.10 52.23
CA SER A 375 -21.58 44.43 52.84
C SER A 375 -20.68 45.25 51.91
N PHE A 376 -21.12 46.43 51.45
CA PHE A 376 -20.26 47.40 50.76
C PHE A 376 -20.61 48.83 51.23
N SER A 377 -19.68 49.77 51.02
CA SER A 377 -19.90 51.21 51.20
C SER A 377 -19.50 51.95 49.92
N ILE A 378 -20.29 52.94 49.50
CA ILE A 378 -19.95 53.83 48.37
C ILE A 378 -19.47 55.15 48.94
N ILE A 379 -18.35 55.65 48.44
CA ILE A 379 -17.87 57.00 48.75
C ILE A 379 -18.00 57.85 47.49
N ALA A 380 -18.79 58.91 47.57
CA ALA A 380 -18.97 59.91 46.52
C ALA A 380 -18.06 61.10 46.81
N ILE A 381 -17.20 61.47 45.87
CA ILE A 381 -16.25 62.59 46.02
C ILE A 381 -16.46 63.55 44.87
N SER A 382 -16.68 64.83 45.17
CA SER A 382 -16.80 65.92 44.20
C SER A 382 -15.80 67.03 44.51
N LEU A 383 -15.18 67.57 43.47
CA LEU A 383 -14.31 68.74 43.58
C LEU A 383 -15.15 70.03 43.49
N GLU A 384 -15.17 70.80 44.56
CA GLU A 384 -15.78 72.15 44.55
C GLU A 384 -14.87 73.13 43.79
N ASN A 385 -15.47 74.13 43.14
CA ASN A 385 -14.79 75.19 42.38
C ASN A 385 -13.85 74.73 41.24
N PHE A 386 -13.90 73.46 40.82
CA PHE A 386 -13.04 72.92 39.75
C PHE A 386 -13.12 73.72 38.43
N ARG A 387 -14.29 74.29 38.14
CA ARG A 387 -14.49 75.13 36.95
C ARG A 387 -13.61 76.37 36.94
N GLU A 388 -13.42 77.02 38.09
CA GLU A 388 -12.59 78.22 38.20
C GLU A 388 -11.12 77.90 37.92
N ILE A 389 -10.65 76.73 38.36
CA ILE A 389 -9.29 76.23 38.08
C ILE A 389 -9.10 75.95 36.59
N VAL A 390 -10.10 75.35 35.92
CA VAL A 390 -10.03 75.13 34.47
C VAL A 390 -10.06 76.46 33.70
N GLU A 391 -10.81 77.45 34.19
CA GLU A 391 -10.90 78.78 33.59
C GLU A 391 -9.62 79.61 33.79
N SER A 392 -8.89 79.43 34.90
CA SER A 392 -7.63 80.16 35.19
C SER A 392 -6.37 79.48 34.63
N GLU A 393 -6.22 78.17 34.82
CA GLU A 393 -5.01 77.39 34.47
C GLU A 393 -5.16 76.61 33.15
N GLY A 394 -6.33 76.70 32.52
CA GLY A 394 -6.66 75.97 31.30
C GLY A 394 -6.93 74.48 31.53
N TYR A 395 -7.39 73.80 30.48
CA TYR A 395 -7.73 72.37 30.52
C TYR A 395 -6.58 71.48 30.98
N SER A 396 -5.34 71.80 30.60
CA SER A 396 -4.14 71.07 31.04
C SER A 396 -3.88 71.18 32.54
N GLY A 397 -4.16 72.34 33.15
CA GLY A 397 -4.03 72.54 34.60
C GLY A 397 -5.10 71.75 35.37
N GLY A 398 -6.33 71.75 34.86
CA GLY A 398 -7.41 70.92 35.40
C GLY A 398 -7.12 69.41 35.35
N ASP A 399 -6.64 68.91 34.21
CA ASP A 399 -6.27 67.50 34.03
C ASP A 399 -5.17 67.06 35.00
N LEU A 400 -4.19 67.93 35.27
CA LEU A 400 -3.09 67.66 36.19
C LEU A 400 -3.57 67.54 37.65
N LEU A 401 -4.46 68.43 38.08
CA LEU A 401 -5.08 68.38 39.41
C LEU A 401 -5.91 67.11 39.61
N ILE A 402 -6.74 66.78 38.62
CA ILE A 402 -7.54 65.55 38.61
C ILE A 402 -6.65 64.30 38.70
N ARG A 403 -5.55 64.25 37.93
CA ARG A 403 -4.62 63.12 37.93
C ARG A 403 -3.95 62.95 39.29
N GLN A 404 -3.46 64.03 39.90
CA GLN A 404 -2.85 63.99 41.23
C GLN A 404 -3.82 63.49 42.30
N LEU A 405 -5.08 63.92 42.24
CA LEU A 405 -6.12 63.42 43.15
C LEU A 405 -6.35 61.91 42.94
N ALA A 406 -6.47 61.47 41.69
CA ALA A 406 -6.66 60.07 41.35
C ALA A 406 -5.49 59.19 41.81
N ASP A 407 -4.25 59.64 41.67
CA ASP A 407 -3.06 58.92 42.12
C ASP A 407 -2.99 58.86 43.65
N SER A 408 -3.32 59.95 44.34
CA SER A 408 -3.46 59.96 45.80
C SER A 408 -4.52 58.96 46.28
N MET A 409 -5.65 58.85 45.57
CA MET A 409 -6.66 57.83 45.87
C MET A 409 -6.12 56.42 45.62
N LYS A 410 -5.49 56.15 44.48
CA LYS A 410 -4.93 54.82 44.18
C LYS A 410 -3.94 54.39 45.27
N ASP A 411 -3.09 55.28 45.74
CA ASP A 411 -2.07 55.00 46.76
C ASP A 411 -2.65 54.76 48.15
N ASN A 412 -3.63 55.56 48.57
CA ASN A 412 -4.26 55.43 49.88
C ASN A 412 -5.27 54.26 49.95
N PHE A 413 -5.81 53.82 48.82
CA PHE A 413 -6.82 52.76 48.73
C PHE A 413 -6.29 51.43 48.15
N LYS A 414 -4.97 51.19 48.09
CA LYS A 414 -4.32 49.97 47.50
C LYS A 414 -4.82 48.61 48.02
N GLY A 415 -5.54 48.56 49.15
CA GLY A 415 -6.15 47.35 49.72
C GLY A 415 -7.65 47.16 49.43
N PHE A 416 -8.33 48.18 48.89
CA PHE A 416 -9.76 48.15 48.57
C PHE A 416 -9.93 47.97 47.06
N GLN A 417 -10.42 46.81 46.60
CA GLN A 417 -10.85 46.69 45.20
C GLN A 417 -12.02 47.65 44.98
N PHE A 418 -11.84 48.67 44.12
CA PHE A 418 -12.92 49.56 43.70
C PHE A 418 -14.06 48.71 43.12
N ARG A 419 -15.12 48.49 43.91
CA ARG A 419 -16.31 47.71 43.55
C ARG A 419 -17.52 48.57 43.87
N ALA A 420 -18.37 48.86 42.88
CA ALA A 420 -19.51 49.77 43.04
C ALA A 420 -20.87 49.05 42.98
N PRO A 421 -21.99 49.62 43.46
CA PRO A 421 -23.32 49.00 43.60
C PRO A 421 -24.44 49.68 42.78
N PRO A 422 -25.69 49.14 42.73
CA PRO A 422 -26.77 49.72 41.92
C PRO A 422 -27.55 50.78 42.71
N GLY A 423 -28.13 51.75 42.02
CA GLY A 423 -29.25 52.54 42.55
C GLY A 423 -28.95 53.99 42.88
N PHE A 424 -27.70 54.44 42.83
CA PHE A 424 -27.35 55.86 42.92
C PHE A 424 -26.53 56.29 41.70
N LEU A 425 -27.24 56.52 40.61
CA LEU A 425 -26.66 56.89 39.33
C LEU A 425 -26.53 58.41 39.24
N ARG A 426 -25.57 58.96 40.00
CA ARG A 426 -25.02 60.31 39.78
C ARG A 426 -23.53 60.36 40.13
N LEU A 427 -22.80 59.32 39.78
CA LEU A 427 -21.34 59.30 39.81
C LEU A 427 -20.87 58.84 38.44
N SER A 428 -20.91 59.79 37.52
CA SER A 428 -19.86 59.84 36.53
C SER A 428 -18.60 60.23 37.32
N CYS A 429 -17.59 59.37 37.43
CA CYS A 429 -16.23 59.88 37.34
C CYS A 429 -16.10 60.40 35.90
N ALA A 430 -16.70 61.55 35.69
CA ALA A 430 -16.53 62.39 34.56
C ALA A 430 -16.50 63.76 35.19
N LEU A 431 -15.31 64.32 35.28
CA LEU A 431 -15.13 65.73 35.49
C LEU A 431 -15.66 66.43 34.23
N PHE A 432 -16.98 66.47 34.09
CA PHE A 432 -17.63 67.32 33.12
C PHE A 432 -17.87 68.69 33.76
N PRO A 433 -17.56 69.78 33.04
CA PRO A 433 -17.97 71.11 33.45
C PRO A 433 -19.49 71.18 33.61
N SER A 434 -19.93 71.90 34.63
CA SER A 434 -21.31 72.00 35.11
C SER A 434 -22.35 72.50 34.09
N TYR A 435 -21.96 72.92 32.89
CA TYR A 435 -22.86 73.49 31.87
C TYR A 435 -23.44 72.48 30.86
N LEU A 436 -22.97 71.23 30.78
CA LEU A 436 -23.56 70.20 29.89
C LEU A 436 -24.74 69.42 30.51
N CYS A 437 -25.11 69.69 31.78
CA CYS A 437 -26.22 69.01 32.45
C CYS A 437 -27.62 69.56 32.12
N ASN A 438 -27.75 70.69 31.41
CA ASN A 438 -29.01 71.42 31.25
C ASN A 438 -29.91 70.99 30.07
N HIS A 439 -29.65 69.85 29.41
CA HIS A 439 -30.45 69.42 28.25
C HIS A 439 -31.12 68.04 28.35
N PHE A 440 -31.24 67.46 29.55
CA PHE A 440 -32.07 66.27 29.75
C PHE A 440 -33.27 66.57 30.67
N PHE A 441 -34.45 66.56 30.05
CA PHE A 441 -35.79 66.68 30.66
C PHE A 441 -35.96 65.73 31.86
N TRP A 442 -36.52 66.25 32.97
CA TRP A 442 -36.95 65.49 34.15
C TRP A 442 -38.48 65.56 34.29
N PRO A 443 -39.20 64.43 34.49
CA PRO A 443 -40.57 64.44 35.01
C PRO A 443 -40.59 64.34 36.55
N ASP A 444 -41.63 64.95 37.11
CA ASP A 444 -41.96 65.26 38.52
C ASP A 444 -41.92 64.05 39.50
N PRO A 445 -41.50 64.20 40.78
CA PRO A 445 -41.39 63.11 41.74
C PRO A 445 -42.65 62.99 42.61
N ALA A 446 -43.62 62.23 42.15
CA ALA A 446 -44.77 61.82 42.96
C ALA A 446 -44.96 60.30 42.96
N SER A 447 -44.08 59.55 43.65
CA SER A 447 -44.48 58.25 44.22
C SER A 447 -43.48 57.80 45.29
N SER A 448 -43.98 57.77 46.51
CA SER A 448 -43.36 57.31 47.75
C SER A 448 -43.03 55.82 47.76
N ARG A 449 -41.76 55.47 47.99
CA ARG A 449 -41.37 54.26 48.76
C ARG A 449 -40.13 54.59 49.60
N ARG A 450 -40.32 54.67 50.93
CA ARG A 450 -39.25 54.82 51.92
C ARG A 450 -38.49 53.49 52.03
N TYR A 451 -37.19 53.52 51.74
CA TYR A 451 -36.23 52.52 52.19
C TYR A 451 -35.44 53.10 53.38
N PRO A 452 -35.10 52.30 54.41
CA PRO A 452 -34.30 52.78 55.52
C PRO A 452 -32.83 52.81 55.08
N PHE A 453 -32.29 53.99 54.79
CA PHE A 453 -30.84 54.18 54.61
C PHE A 453 -30.27 54.80 55.89
N ARG A 454 -29.21 54.19 56.43
CA ARG A 454 -28.29 54.86 57.37
C ARG A 454 -27.48 55.88 56.55
N ASN A 455 -27.52 57.13 56.98
CA ASN A 455 -26.69 58.22 56.44
C ASN A 455 -25.23 57.97 56.81
N ASP A 456 -24.45 57.37 55.91
CA ASP A 456 -23.00 57.29 56.07
C ASP A 456 -22.30 58.09 54.96
N ALA A 457 -21.77 59.25 55.40
CA ALA A 457 -20.71 60.09 54.82
C ALA A 457 -20.73 60.43 53.31
N ILE A 458 -21.27 61.61 52.97
CA ILE A 458 -20.79 62.40 51.83
C ILE A 458 -19.58 63.19 52.33
N ALA A 459 -18.38 62.90 51.79
CA ALA A 459 -17.18 63.66 52.11
C ALA A 459 -16.93 64.69 51.00
N THR A 460 -17.14 65.96 51.32
CA THR A 460 -16.86 67.09 50.44
C THR A 460 -15.44 67.58 50.69
N LEU A 461 -14.59 67.60 49.66
CA LEU A 461 -13.19 68.00 49.77
C LEU A 461 -13.06 69.42 49.20
N ALA A 462 -13.07 70.41 50.09
CA ALA A 462 -12.75 71.79 49.76
C ALA A 462 -11.23 71.94 49.69
N LEU A 463 -10.69 72.27 48.52
CA LEU A 463 -9.28 72.63 48.36
C LEU A 463 -9.10 74.10 48.76
N PRO A 464 -8.16 74.42 49.67
CA PRO A 464 -7.90 75.80 50.05
C PRO A 464 -7.15 76.56 48.95
N ASP A 465 -7.57 77.80 48.69
CA ASP A 465 -6.90 78.76 47.82
C ASP A 465 -5.53 79.15 48.38
N ALA A 466 -4.49 78.35 48.13
CA ALA A 466 -3.09 78.81 48.15
C ALA A 466 -2.13 77.71 47.67
N VAL A 467 -1.28 78.10 46.72
CA VAL A 467 -0.11 77.39 46.22
C VAL A 467 0.86 77.05 47.37
N HIS A 468 1.00 75.76 47.74
CA HIS A 468 2.19 75.02 48.22
C HIS A 468 1.82 73.71 48.97
N PRO A 469 2.72 72.70 49.11
CA PRO A 469 2.37 71.29 48.96
C PRO A 469 1.68 70.68 50.19
N LEU A 470 0.66 69.86 49.91
CA LEU A 470 -0.14 69.07 50.87
C LEU A 470 0.73 68.07 51.66
N GLN A 471 1.24 68.50 52.81
CA GLN A 471 1.61 67.60 53.90
C GLN A 471 0.36 67.28 54.73
N SER A 472 -0.10 66.04 54.59
CA SER A 472 -0.73 65.21 55.63
C SER A 472 -1.68 65.90 56.61
N LEU A 473 -3.00 65.80 56.38
CA LEU A 473 -3.96 65.88 57.47
C LEU A 473 -5.28 65.19 57.13
N LEU A 474 -5.48 63.97 57.65
CA LEU A 474 -6.80 63.40 57.94
C LEU A 474 -6.64 62.48 59.18
N LEU A 475 -7.10 62.96 60.32
CA LEU A 475 -7.17 62.26 61.61
C LEU A 475 -8.59 61.70 61.76
N PHE A 476 -8.74 60.38 61.95
CA PHE A 476 -9.93 59.78 62.56
C PHE A 476 -9.57 58.48 63.34
N PRO A 477 -10.36 58.10 64.35
CA PRO A 477 -9.88 57.42 65.55
C PRO A 477 -9.69 55.91 65.40
N ALA A 478 -8.74 55.39 66.19
CA ALA A 478 -8.46 53.98 66.35
C ALA A 478 -9.54 53.24 67.17
N TYR A 479 -9.95 52.06 66.73
CA TYR A 479 -10.65 51.01 67.50
C TYR A 479 -10.28 49.62 66.94
N PRO A 480 -10.38 48.52 67.73
CA PRO A 480 -9.29 47.55 67.95
C PRO A 480 -9.37 46.33 67.02
N PRO A 481 -8.37 45.42 67.06
CA PRO A 481 -8.31 44.28 66.15
C PRO A 481 -9.32 43.21 66.57
N LEU A 482 -10.09 42.69 65.62
CA LEU A 482 -10.86 41.46 65.81
C LEU A 482 -10.06 40.28 65.25
N SER A 483 -9.91 39.30 66.12
CA SER A 483 -9.15 38.05 66.03
C SER A 483 -9.75 37.01 65.08
N SER A 484 -8.83 36.22 64.51
CA SER A 484 -8.93 34.89 63.87
C SER A 484 -9.85 34.73 62.66
#